data_AF-A0A0B1SRB6-F1
#
_entry.id   AF-A0A0B1SRB6-F1
#
_cell.length_a   1.000
_cell.length_b   1.000
_cell.length_c   1.000
_cell.angle_alpha   90.00
_cell.angle_beta   90.00
_cell.angle_gamma   90.00
#
_symmetry.space_group_name_H-M   'P 1'
#
loop_
_entity.id
_entity.type
_entity.pdbx_description
1 polymer ?
#
loop_
_entity_poly.entity_id
_entity_poly.type
_entity_poly.pdbx_seq_one_letter_code
_entity_poly.pdbx_strand_id
1 'polypeptide(L)'
;MHNIRRSALANGTVTNTDGVALPKGNNILQMEIDCTLEAAATAIAANCFADSPNPGTGISENRAEVLLTGVPDKLTAIEKGVSSWWKQIRTVTPTISTTVTYDASHAAIIDFVHMAWAPTYKLGCGINKCTNFYAVVCQYSPSDLAYGNQIYEIGNPCTNCPAGFNTCTDYLCVADHQQRKFLDLHNTYRSSLANGEVVKVNGNKLPKGSNILKMEIDCDLEAEATAIAAACFADSPNPGTGISESREQVPLDGTPDKLTAIEKVDLPVVRITRCGKRVLSSIVRQT
;
A
#
# COMPACT_ATOMS: atom_id res chain seq x y z
N MET A 1 -4.49 -0.17 -8.94
CA MET A 1 -4.44 -1.14 -10.07
C MET A 1 -3.59 -2.37 -9.76
N HIS A 2 -2.40 -2.22 -9.16
CA HIS A 2 -1.52 -3.35 -8.81
C HIS A 2 -2.17 -4.40 -7.92
N ASN A 3 -2.76 -4.04 -6.78
CA ASN A 3 -3.37 -5.03 -5.87
C ASN A 3 -4.55 -5.79 -6.50
N ILE A 4 -5.35 -5.16 -7.37
CA ILE A 4 -6.41 -5.85 -8.13
C ILE A 4 -5.82 -6.98 -8.99
N ARG A 5 -4.68 -6.71 -9.62
CA ARG A 5 -3.98 -7.66 -10.50
C ARG A 5 -3.25 -8.74 -9.74
N ARG A 6 -2.59 -8.38 -8.63
CA ARG A 6 -1.96 -9.32 -7.70
C ARG A 6 -3.00 -10.25 -7.06
N SER A 7 -4.17 -9.72 -6.71
CA SER A 7 -5.30 -10.51 -6.20
C SER A 7 -5.80 -11.52 -7.24
N ALA A 8 -5.98 -11.09 -8.49
CA ALA A 8 -6.31 -11.97 -9.61
C ALA A 8 -5.23 -13.06 -9.84
N LEU A 9 -3.95 -12.70 -9.72
CA LEU A 9 -2.84 -13.65 -9.80
C LEU A 9 -2.87 -14.65 -8.65
N ALA A 10 -3.03 -14.19 -7.41
CA ALA A 10 -3.15 -15.05 -6.21
C ALA A 10 -4.30 -16.04 -6.35
N ASN A 11 -5.43 -15.58 -6.89
CA ASN A 11 -6.60 -16.42 -7.13
C ASN A 11 -6.50 -17.33 -8.38
N GLY A 12 -5.40 -17.26 -9.14
CA GLY A 12 -5.16 -18.12 -10.30
C GLY A 12 -6.02 -17.80 -11.53
N THR A 13 -6.48 -16.55 -11.67
CA THR A 13 -7.33 -16.12 -12.79
C THR A 13 -6.55 -15.41 -13.90
N VAL A 14 -5.22 -15.36 -13.79
CA VAL A 14 -4.33 -14.73 -14.79
C VAL A 14 -3.83 -15.81 -15.73
N THR A 15 -4.04 -15.62 -17.04
CA THR A 15 -3.51 -16.50 -18.08
C THR A 15 -2.24 -15.95 -18.70
N ASN A 16 -1.43 -16.85 -19.25
CA ASN A 16 -0.24 -16.52 -20.04
C ASN A 16 -0.59 -16.38 -21.54
N THR A 17 0.41 -16.19 -22.41
CA THR A 17 0.23 -16.09 -23.88
C THR A 17 -0.43 -17.31 -24.51
N ASP A 18 -0.27 -18.48 -23.91
CA ASP A 18 -0.79 -19.75 -24.42
C ASP A 18 -2.24 -20.01 -23.95
N GLY A 19 -2.83 -19.07 -23.22
CA GLY A 19 -4.15 -19.21 -22.60
C GLY A 19 -4.14 -20.10 -21.35
N VAL A 20 -2.98 -20.53 -20.88
CA VAL A 20 -2.83 -21.37 -19.68
C VAL A 20 -2.94 -20.47 -18.45
N ALA A 21 -3.83 -20.83 -17.51
CA ALA A 21 -3.95 -20.15 -16.23
C ALA A 21 -2.71 -20.42 -15.36
N LEU A 22 -2.14 -19.35 -14.80
CA LEU A 22 -1.09 -19.47 -13.79
C LEU A 22 -1.67 -20.03 -12.49
N PRO A 23 -0.93 -20.85 -11.75
CA PRO A 23 -1.40 -21.46 -10.51
C PRO A 23 -1.70 -20.41 -9.44
N LYS A 24 -2.54 -20.76 -8.45
CA LYS A 24 -2.80 -19.89 -7.30
C LYS A 24 -1.53 -19.64 -6.48
N GLY A 25 -1.44 -18.45 -5.88
CA GLY A 25 -0.33 -18.05 -5.03
C GLY A 25 -0.73 -17.91 -3.57
N ASN A 26 0.08 -18.43 -2.64
CA ASN A 26 -0.26 -18.49 -1.22
C ASN A 26 0.41 -17.40 -0.34
N ASN A 27 1.38 -16.66 -0.88
CA ASN A 27 2.23 -15.72 -0.13
C ASN A 27 2.32 -14.33 -0.79
N ILE A 28 1.41 -13.99 -1.71
CA ILE A 28 1.45 -12.73 -2.45
C ILE A 28 1.06 -11.57 -1.53
N LEU A 29 1.99 -10.64 -1.31
CA LEU A 29 1.76 -9.49 -0.43
C LEU A 29 0.91 -8.40 -1.08
N GLN A 30 0.08 -7.73 -0.30
CA GLN A 30 -0.58 -6.49 -0.70
C GLN A 30 0.45 -5.36 -0.77
N MET A 31 0.47 -4.61 -1.87
CA MET A 31 1.31 -3.43 -2.01
C MET A 31 0.70 -2.22 -1.29
N GLU A 32 1.56 -1.43 -0.67
CA GLU A 32 1.28 -0.19 0.05
C GLU A 32 2.10 0.94 -0.58
N ILE A 33 1.57 2.16 -0.47
CA ILE A 33 2.29 3.34 -0.98
C ILE A 33 3.48 3.64 -0.06
N ASP A 34 4.65 3.84 -0.65
CA ASP A 34 5.84 4.34 0.02
C ASP A 34 6.20 5.69 -0.60
N CYS A 35 6.04 6.76 0.19
CA CYS A 35 6.23 8.13 -0.26
C CYS A 35 7.69 8.44 -0.66
N THR A 36 8.68 7.69 -0.17
CA THR A 36 10.07 7.85 -0.61
C THR A 36 10.24 7.34 -2.03
N LEU A 37 9.66 6.18 -2.34
CA LEU A 37 9.62 5.64 -3.70
C LEU A 37 8.79 6.54 -4.64
N GLU A 38 7.71 7.14 -4.14
CA GLU A 38 6.87 8.05 -4.92
C GLU A 38 7.62 9.33 -5.32
N ALA A 39 8.33 9.94 -4.36
CA ALA A 39 9.16 11.10 -4.61
C ALA A 39 10.27 10.79 -5.64
N ALA A 40 10.93 9.64 -5.51
CA ALA A 40 11.95 9.20 -6.45
C ALA A 40 11.38 8.96 -7.87
N ALA A 41 10.27 8.23 -7.98
CA ALA A 41 9.60 7.98 -9.26
C ALA A 41 9.09 9.29 -9.91
N THR A 42 8.61 10.24 -9.09
CA THR A 42 8.18 11.56 -9.55
C THR A 42 9.34 12.38 -10.11
N ALA A 43 10.50 12.36 -9.45
CA ALA A 43 11.70 13.03 -9.95
C ALA A 43 12.15 12.48 -11.32
N ILE A 44 12.10 11.16 -11.49
CA ILE A 44 12.44 10.51 -12.78
C ILE A 44 11.44 10.88 -13.86
N ALA A 45 10.13 10.82 -13.56
CA ALA A 45 9.08 11.20 -14.50
C ALA A 45 9.20 12.69 -14.89
N ALA A 46 9.48 13.58 -13.92
CA ALA A 46 9.64 15.01 -14.15
C ALA A 46 10.74 15.33 -15.18
N ASN A 47 11.79 14.50 -15.22
CA ASN A 47 12.87 14.63 -16.18
C ASN A 47 12.59 13.98 -17.54
N CYS A 48 11.39 13.43 -17.77
CA CYS A 48 10.99 12.83 -19.05
C CYS A 48 11.97 11.75 -19.56
N PHE A 49 12.55 10.99 -18.64
CA PHE A 49 13.57 9.96 -18.92
C PHE A 49 14.86 10.48 -19.58
N ALA A 50 15.11 11.79 -19.56
CA ALA A 50 16.37 12.35 -20.05
C ALA A 50 17.58 11.75 -19.31
N ASP A 51 17.40 11.48 -18.01
CA ASP A 51 18.30 10.64 -17.22
C ASP A 51 17.64 9.29 -16.88
N SER A 52 18.45 8.24 -16.90
CA SER A 52 18.05 6.90 -16.44
C SER A 52 18.89 6.45 -15.26
N PRO A 53 18.71 7.09 -14.08
CA PRO A 53 19.43 6.67 -12.88
C PRO A 53 19.05 5.23 -12.54
N ASN A 54 20.01 4.48 -11.99
CA ASN A 54 19.73 3.20 -11.39
C ASN A 54 18.88 3.44 -10.12
N PRO A 55 17.75 2.74 -9.93
CA PRO A 55 16.88 2.93 -8.77
C PRO A 55 17.56 2.61 -7.43
N GLY A 56 18.68 1.87 -7.43
CA GLY A 56 19.45 1.51 -6.25
C GLY A 56 19.22 0.06 -5.81
N THR A 57 19.99 -0.37 -4.80
CA THR A 57 19.92 -1.74 -4.29
C THR A 57 18.57 -2.02 -3.65
N GLY A 58 17.93 -3.13 -4.02
CA GLY A 58 16.66 -3.56 -3.43
C GLY A 58 15.43 -2.81 -3.95
N ILE A 59 15.58 -2.05 -5.04
CA ILE A 59 14.49 -1.35 -5.72
C ILE A 59 14.45 -1.80 -7.18
N SER A 60 13.27 -2.20 -7.66
CA SER A 60 13.01 -2.36 -9.10
C SER A 60 12.10 -1.26 -9.61
N GLU A 61 12.03 -1.11 -10.93
CA GLU A 61 11.35 -0.01 -11.56
C GLU A 61 10.71 -0.43 -12.89
N ASN A 62 9.50 0.06 -13.14
CA ASN A 62 8.89 0.05 -14.47
C ASN A 62 8.77 1.47 -14.99
N ARG A 63 8.97 1.63 -16.30
CA ARG A 63 8.79 2.90 -17.02
C ARG A 63 7.86 2.69 -18.21
N ALA A 64 7.03 3.70 -18.51
CA ALA A 64 6.19 3.71 -19.69
C ALA A 64 6.15 5.10 -20.30
N GLU A 65 6.35 5.17 -21.62
CA GLU A 65 6.00 6.33 -22.43
C GLU A 65 4.61 6.12 -23.01
N VAL A 66 3.67 6.96 -22.61
CA VAL A 66 2.29 6.92 -23.12
C VAL A 66 2.05 8.10 -24.04
N LEU A 67 2.00 7.86 -25.35
CA LEU A 67 1.77 8.92 -26.35
C LEU A 67 0.52 9.75 -26.02
N LEU A 68 0.59 11.08 -26.23
CA LEU A 68 -0.53 11.99 -25.92
C LEU A 68 -1.77 11.75 -26.79
N THR A 69 -1.59 11.15 -27.97
CA THR A 69 -2.67 10.89 -28.93
C THR A 69 -3.71 9.96 -28.31
N GLY A 70 -4.95 10.46 -28.17
CA GLY A 70 -6.06 9.70 -27.59
C GLY A 70 -5.94 9.48 -26.08
N VAL A 71 -5.16 10.30 -25.36
CA VAL A 71 -4.98 10.25 -23.90
C VAL A 71 -5.31 11.62 -23.31
N PRO A 72 -6.56 11.85 -22.86
CA PRO A 72 -7.04 13.17 -22.49
C PRO A 72 -6.44 13.71 -21.18
N ASP A 73 -6.03 12.82 -20.27
CA ASP A 73 -5.59 13.19 -18.93
C ASP A 73 -4.53 12.23 -18.37
N LYS A 74 -3.96 12.62 -17.22
CA LYS A 74 -2.96 11.83 -16.49
C LYS A 74 -3.50 10.49 -16.02
N LEU A 75 -4.78 10.41 -15.64
CA LEU A 75 -5.38 9.17 -15.14
C LEU A 75 -5.42 8.10 -16.24
N THR A 76 -5.87 8.47 -17.43
CA THR A 76 -5.87 7.61 -18.62
C THR A 76 -4.45 7.17 -18.98
N ALA A 77 -3.46 8.05 -18.83
CA ALA A 77 -2.07 7.72 -19.06
C ALA A 77 -1.54 6.68 -18.05
N ILE A 78 -1.83 6.88 -16.75
CA ILE A 78 -1.50 5.91 -15.68
C ILE A 78 -2.14 4.56 -16.01
N GLU A 79 -3.43 4.55 -16.34
CA GLU A 79 -4.15 3.32 -16.66
C GLU A 79 -3.51 2.59 -17.83
N LYS A 80 -3.15 3.28 -18.90
CA LYS A 80 -2.48 2.70 -20.08
C LYS A 80 -1.09 2.16 -19.73
N GLY A 81 -0.23 2.95 -19.07
CA GLY A 81 1.13 2.56 -18.73
C GLY A 81 1.18 1.38 -17.75
N VAL A 82 0.39 1.44 -16.68
CA VAL A 82 0.30 0.34 -15.72
C VAL A 82 -0.29 -0.91 -16.40
N SER A 83 -1.26 -0.75 -17.31
CA SER A 83 -1.82 -1.88 -18.07
C SER A 83 -0.85 -2.49 -19.07
N SER A 84 0.03 -1.72 -19.72
CA SER A 84 0.99 -2.27 -20.67
C SER A 84 1.98 -3.20 -19.99
N TRP A 85 2.47 -2.85 -18.80
CA TRP A 85 3.37 -3.70 -18.01
C TRP A 85 2.73 -5.05 -17.69
N TRP A 86 1.52 -5.04 -17.10
CA TRP A 86 0.84 -6.28 -16.75
C TRP A 86 0.45 -7.11 -17.98
N LYS A 87 0.17 -6.48 -19.13
CA LYS A 87 -0.24 -7.16 -20.36
C LYS A 87 0.88 -8.04 -20.94
N GLN A 88 2.14 -7.81 -20.57
CA GLN A 88 3.29 -8.60 -21.05
C GLN A 88 3.05 -10.10 -20.89
N ILE A 89 2.51 -10.56 -19.74
CA ILE A 89 2.22 -11.98 -19.48
C ILE A 89 1.29 -12.63 -20.52
N ARG A 90 0.44 -11.85 -21.20
CA ARG A 90 -0.50 -12.34 -22.22
C ARG A 90 -0.10 -12.00 -23.65
N THR A 91 0.99 -11.27 -23.87
CA THR A 91 1.33 -10.76 -25.21
C THR A 91 2.78 -10.89 -25.63
N VAL A 92 3.68 -11.25 -24.71
CA VAL A 92 5.11 -11.32 -24.97
C VAL A 92 5.61 -12.73 -24.64
N THR A 93 6.42 -13.28 -25.54
CA THR A 93 7.05 -14.59 -25.39
C THR A 93 8.58 -14.45 -25.30
N PRO A 94 9.26 -15.33 -24.55
CA PRO A 94 8.71 -16.39 -23.70
C PRO A 94 8.02 -15.82 -22.45
N THR A 95 6.93 -16.48 -22.03
CA THR A 95 6.10 -16.08 -20.90
C THR A 95 6.34 -16.98 -19.69
N ILE A 96 5.92 -16.55 -18.50
CA ILE A 96 5.90 -17.39 -17.29
C ILE A 96 4.99 -18.61 -17.52
N SER A 97 5.51 -19.79 -17.17
CA SER A 97 4.80 -21.07 -17.23
C SER A 97 4.14 -21.42 -15.88
N THR A 98 3.52 -22.59 -15.79
CA THR A 98 2.89 -23.07 -14.55
C THR A 98 3.88 -23.38 -13.42
N THR A 99 5.20 -23.43 -13.67
CA THR A 99 6.20 -23.52 -12.59
C THR A 99 6.44 -22.18 -11.90
N VAL A 100 5.92 -21.08 -12.47
CA VAL A 100 6.04 -19.69 -12.00
C VAL A 100 7.48 -19.23 -11.74
N THR A 101 8.44 -19.89 -12.37
CA THR A 101 9.87 -19.61 -12.25
C THR A 101 10.25 -18.40 -13.10
N TYR A 102 11.02 -17.48 -12.53
CA TYR A 102 11.65 -16.37 -13.24
C TYR A 102 13.08 -16.74 -13.64
N ASP A 103 13.47 -16.43 -14.87
CA ASP A 103 14.80 -16.72 -15.41
C ASP A 103 15.18 -15.71 -16.51
N ALA A 104 16.39 -15.83 -17.07
CA ALA A 104 16.94 -14.90 -18.05
C ALA A 104 16.11 -14.79 -19.35
N SER A 105 15.33 -15.81 -19.71
CA SER A 105 14.48 -15.77 -20.90
C SER A 105 13.32 -14.78 -20.75
N HIS A 106 12.94 -14.46 -19.52
CA HIS A 106 11.82 -13.58 -19.18
C HIS A 106 12.19 -12.08 -19.16
N ALA A 107 13.35 -11.69 -19.70
CA ALA A 107 13.79 -10.30 -19.74
C ALA A 107 12.76 -9.37 -20.43
N ALA A 108 12.05 -9.86 -21.45
CA ALA A 108 11.06 -9.07 -22.20
C ALA A 108 9.74 -8.85 -21.44
N ILE A 109 9.51 -9.57 -20.33
CA ILE A 109 8.31 -9.45 -19.48
C ILE A 109 8.63 -8.91 -18.08
N ILE A 110 9.79 -8.27 -17.92
CA ILE A 110 10.29 -7.85 -16.61
C ILE A 110 9.33 -6.89 -15.89
N ASP A 111 8.61 -6.05 -16.61
CA ASP A 111 7.66 -5.13 -15.99
C ASP A 111 6.48 -5.87 -15.35
N PHE A 112 6.01 -6.97 -15.96
CA PHE A 112 5.05 -7.87 -15.33
C PHE A 112 5.65 -8.51 -14.07
N VAL A 113 6.90 -8.98 -14.14
CA VAL A 113 7.57 -9.65 -13.01
C VAL A 113 7.68 -8.71 -11.81
N HIS A 114 8.10 -7.45 -11.99
CA HIS A 114 8.14 -6.46 -10.90
C HIS A 114 6.78 -6.28 -10.22
N MET A 115 5.68 -6.25 -11.00
CA MET A 115 4.33 -6.14 -10.45
C MET A 115 3.85 -7.41 -9.74
N ALA A 116 4.28 -8.58 -10.22
CA ALA A 116 3.82 -9.89 -9.77
C ALA A 116 4.62 -10.46 -8.59
N TRP A 117 5.85 -10.00 -8.37
CA TRP A 117 6.77 -10.52 -7.36
C TRP A 117 6.14 -10.53 -5.96
N ALA A 118 5.94 -11.71 -5.37
CA ALA A 118 5.19 -11.88 -4.12
C ALA A 118 5.75 -11.06 -2.95
N PRO A 119 7.08 -11.06 -2.68
CA PRO A 119 7.66 -10.32 -1.56
C PRO A 119 7.63 -8.80 -1.68
N THR A 120 7.39 -8.25 -2.88
CA THR A 120 7.31 -6.80 -3.07
C THR A 120 5.99 -6.26 -2.54
N TYR A 121 6.05 -5.39 -1.54
CA TYR A 121 4.88 -4.81 -0.88
C TYR A 121 4.92 -3.28 -0.75
N LYS A 122 5.97 -2.61 -1.21
CA LYS A 122 6.06 -1.15 -1.28
C LYS A 122 6.04 -0.67 -2.72
N LEU A 123 5.29 0.39 -2.98
CA LEU A 123 5.05 0.95 -4.30
C LEU A 123 5.14 2.47 -4.22
N GLY A 124 5.85 3.10 -5.16
CA GLY A 124 5.77 4.55 -5.36
C GLY A 124 5.78 4.86 -6.84
N CYS A 125 4.90 5.75 -7.29
CA CYS A 125 4.75 6.03 -8.72
C CYS A 125 4.74 7.52 -9.03
N GLY A 126 5.30 7.90 -10.17
CA GLY A 126 5.35 9.27 -10.66
C GLY A 126 4.78 9.38 -12.07
N ILE A 127 4.19 10.53 -12.38
CA ILE A 127 3.75 10.86 -13.74
C ILE A 127 4.04 12.32 -14.11
N ASN A 128 4.60 12.52 -15.30
CA ASN A 128 4.77 13.85 -15.88
C ASN A 128 4.33 13.90 -17.35
N LYS A 129 3.89 15.08 -17.79
CA LYS A 129 3.60 15.34 -19.21
C LYS A 129 4.85 15.86 -19.90
N CYS A 130 5.35 15.11 -20.86
CA CYS A 130 6.49 15.45 -21.71
C CYS A 130 6.00 16.00 -23.07
N THR A 131 6.92 16.32 -23.98
CA THR A 131 6.59 16.95 -25.27
C THR A 131 5.54 16.15 -26.06
N ASN A 132 5.74 14.84 -26.20
CA ASN A 132 4.91 13.98 -27.05
C ASN A 132 4.26 12.79 -26.31
N PHE A 133 4.52 12.63 -25.02
CA PHE A 133 4.05 11.51 -24.21
C PHE A 133 3.89 11.90 -22.74
N TYR A 134 3.20 11.06 -21.96
CA TYR A 134 3.29 11.04 -20.51
C TYR A 134 4.36 10.03 -20.09
N ALA A 135 5.31 10.46 -19.26
CA ALA A 135 6.25 9.58 -18.60
C ALA A 135 5.60 9.02 -17.33
N VAL A 136 5.42 7.70 -17.26
CA VAL A 136 4.86 7.00 -16.09
C VAL A 136 5.94 6.10 -15.50
N VAL A 137 6.17 6.22 -14.20
CA VAL A 137 7.20 5.46 -13.47
C VAL A 137 6.57 4.83 -12.25
N CYS A 138 6.92 3.59 -11.94
CA CYS A 138 6.67 3.00 -10.63
C CYS A 138 7.94 2.32 -10.15
N GLN A 139 8.29 2.56 -8.89
CA GLN A 139 9.34 1.86 -8.16
C GLN A 139 8.75 0.92 -7.12
N TYR A 140 9.47 -0.15 -6.85
CA TYR A 140 9.00 -1.32 -6.11
C TYR A 140 10.04 -1.77 -5.09
N SER A 141 9.61 -2.07 -3.87
CA SER A 141 10.51 -2.57 -2.81
C SER A 141 9.80 -3.56 -1.85
N PRO A 142 10.51 -4.49 -1.20
CA PRO A 142 11.85 -4.94 -1.58
C PRO A 142 11.82 -5.58 -2.97
N SER A 143 12.96 -5.52 -3.64
CA SER A 143 13.18 -6.12 -4.94
C SER A 143 14.45 -6.96 -4.90
N ASP A 144 14.26 -8.27 -4.75
CA ASP A 144 15.28 -9.31 -4.72
C ASP A 144 15.07 -10.31 -5.88
N LEU A 145 14.65 -9.80 -7.04
CA LEU A 145 14.43 -10.59 -8.24
C LEU A 145 15.71 -11.38 -8.56
N ALA A 146 15.59 -12.71 -8.45
CA ALA A 146 16.70 -13.61 -8.70
C ALA A 146 16.26 -14.71 -9.67
N TYR A 147 17.10 -14.98 -10.67
CA TYR A 147 16.85 -16.08 -11.60
C TYR A 147 16.84 -17.42 -10.89
N GLY A 148 15.97 -18.31 -11.33
CA GLY A 148 15.72 -19.61 -10.73
C GLY A 148 14.70 -19.58 -9.59
N ASN A 149 14.36 -18.40 -9.04
CA ASN A 149 13.34 -18.28 -8.01
C ASN A 149 11.94 -18.24 -8.62
N GLN A 150 10.95 -18.66 -7.84
CA GLN A 150 9.54 -18.50 -8.18
C GLN A 150 9.09 -17.06 -7.91
N ILE A 151 8.21 -16.53 -8.76
CA ILE A 151 7.59 -15.21 -8.58
C ILE A 151 6.75 -15.16 -7.31
N TYR A 152 6.09 -16.28 -7.00
CA TYR A 152 5.31 -16.51 -5.79
C TYR A 152 5.26 -18.00 -5.50
N GLU A 153 4.91 -18.37 -4.27
CA GLU A 153 4.76 -19.76 -3.89
C GLU A 153 3.38 -20.30 -4.29
N ILE A 154 3.36 -21.47 -4.92
CA ILE A 154 2.12 -22.10 -5.38
C ILE A 154 1.33 -22.63 -4.18
N GLY A 155 0.06 -22.25 -4.09
CA GLY A 155 -0.85 -22.79 -3.09
C GLY A 155 -2.16 -22.00 -3.00
N ASN A 156 -3.02 -22.39 -2.06
CA ASN A 156 -4.23 -21.63 -1.81
C ASN A 156 -3.88 -20.24 -1.24
N PRO A 157 -4.60 -19.18 -1.63
CA PRO A 157 -4.33 -17.84 -1.14
C PRO A 157 -4.20 -17.74 0.38
N CYS A 158 -3.22 -16.96 0.82
CA CYS A 158 -2.93 -16.67 2.22
C CYS A 158 -2.56 -17.86 3.12
N THR A 159 -2.31 -19.06 2.56
CA THR A 159 -1.90 -20.21 3.41
C THR A 159 -0.42 -20.20 3.78
N ASN A 160 0.38 -19.29 3.23
CA ASN A 160 1.78 -19.12 3.60
C ASN A 160 2.20 -17.64 3.64
N CYS A 161 1.38 -16.79 4.27
CA CYS A 161 1.76 -15.39 4.47
C CYS A 161 3.00 -15.27 5.38
N PRO A 162 3.97 -14.41 5.05
CA PRO A 162 5.15 -14.21 5.88
C PRO A 162 4.77 -13.50 7.19
N ALA A 163 5.65 -13.64 8.20
CA ALA A 163 5.46 -13.00 9.50
C ALA A 163 5.31 -11.48 9.36
N GLY A 164 4.31 -10.91 10.05
CA GLY A 164 3.96 -9.49 9.96
C GLY A 164 2.96 -9.17 8.86
N PHE A 165 2.47 -10.17 8.12
CA PHE A 165 1.41 -10.06 7.11
C PHE A 165 0.27 -11.04 7.40
N ASN A 166 -0.22 -11.07 8.64
CA ASN A 166 -1.09 -12.15 9.12
C ASN A 166 -2.56 -12.02 8.67
N THR A 167 -2.94 -10.91 8.05
CA THR A 167 -4.31 -10.68 7.58
C THR A 167 -4.45 -11.08 6.11
N CYS A 168 -5.57 -11.73 5.76
CA CYS A 168 -5.90 -12.06 4.37
C CYS A 168 -7.04 -11.15 3.89
N THR A 169 -6.81 -10.35 2.85
CA THR A 169 -7.85 -9.52 2.21
C THR A 169 -7.70 -9.61 0.71
N ASP A 170 -8.81 -9.87 0.01
CA ASP A 170 -8.82 -10.03 -1.44
C ASP A 170 -7.72 -10.99 -1.96
N TYR A 171 -7.54 -12.13 -1.28
CA TYR A 171 -6.53 -13.16 -1.59
C TYR A 171 -5.06 -12.74 -1.37
N LEU A 172 -4.80 -11.57 -0.78
CA LEU A 172 -3.46 -11.05 -0.52
C LEU A 172 -3.10 -11.09 0.97
N CYS A 173 -1.82 -11.29 1.25
CA CYS A 173 -1.23 -11.17 2.57
C CYS A 173 -1.03 -9.69 2.91
N VAL A 174 -1.69 -9.21 3.95
CA VAL A 174 -1.81 -7.80 4.31
C VAL A 174 -0.95 -7.53 5.54
N ALA A 175 -0.10 -6.50 5.47
CA ALA A 175 0.78 -6.13 6.57
C ALA A 175 -0.04 -5.76 7.82
N ASP A 176 0.45 -6.20 8.98
CA ASP A 176 -0.10 -5.92 10.30
C ASP A 176 0.29 -4.50 10.75
N HIS A 177 -0.13 -3.50 9.98
CA HIS A 177 0.26 -2.12 10.18
C HIS A 177 -0.70 -1.40 11.15
N GLN A 178 -0.12 -0.74 12.15
CA GLN A 178 -0.87 0.06 13.12
C GLN A 178 -1.65 1.17 12.41
N GLN A 179 -1.05 1.76 11.38
CA GLN A 179 -1.53 2.98 10.74
C GLN A 179 -2.71 2.69 9.80
N ARG A 180 -2.74 1.51 9.16
CA ARG A 180 -3.97 1.03 8.52
C ARG A 180 -5.09 0.83 9.52
N LYS A 181 -4.80 0.25 10.68
CA LYS A 181 -5.81 0.06 11.73
C LYS A 181 -6.36 1.38 12.24
N PHE A 182 -5.52 2.40 12.42
CA PHE A 182 -5.98 3.76 12.73
C PHE A 182 -6.87 4.33 11.63
N LEU A 183 -6.44 4.27 10.37
CA LEU A 183 -7.20 4.81 9.24
C LEU A 183 -8.56 4.11 9.10
N ASP A 184 -8.57 2.78 9.18
CA ASP A 184 -9.77 1.95 9.01
C ASP A 184 -10.77 2.17 10.14
N LEU A 185 -10.30 2.23 11.40
CA LEU A 185 -11.16 2.55 12.54
C LEU A 185 -11.74 3.96 12.43
N HIS A 186 -10.93 4.97 12.11
CA HIS A 186 -11.41 6.34 11.93
C HIS A 186 -12.46 6.42 10.82
N ASN A 187 -12.19 5.84 9.65
CA ASN A 187 -13.13 5.85 8.54
C ASN A 187 -14.41 5.07 8.85
N THR A 188 -14.32 3.98 9.62
CA THR A 188 -15.49 3.24 10.12
C THR A 188 -16.35 4.12 11.03
N TYR A 189 -15.78 4.75 12.04
CA TYR A 189 -16.53 5.64 12.94
C TYR A 189 -17.09 6.87 12.22
N ARG A 190 -16.35 7.45 11.27
CA ARG A 190 -16.83 8.55 10.42
C ARG A 190 -18.02 8.13 9.56
N SER A 191 -18.01 6.91 9.02
CA SER A 191 -19.15 6.35 8.29
C SER A 191 -20.39 6.19 9.19
N SER A 192 -20.23 5.60 10.38
CA SER A 192 -21.33 5.47 11.35
C SER A 192 -21.88 6.82 11.81
N LEU A 193 -21.00 7.82 11.98
CA LEU A 193 -21.42 9.19 12.28
C LEU A 193 -22.20 9.81 11.11
N ALA A 194 -21.72 9.65 9.86
CA ALA A 194 -22.40 10.15 8.67
C ALA A 194 -23.81 9.55 8.52
N ASN A 195 -23.96 8.27 8.86
CA ASN A 195 -25.23 7.54 8.82
C ASN A 195 -26.14 7.79 10.02
N GLY A 196 -25.72 8.57 11.02
CA GLY A 196 -26.51 8.87 12.22
C GLY A 196 -26.69 7.66 13.15
N GLU A 197 -25.73 6.74 13.15
CA GLU A 197 -25.77 5.50 13.93
C GLU A 197 -25.22 5.69 15.34
N VAL A 198 -24.41 6.73 15.56
CA VAL A 198 -23.75 7.01 16.84
C VAL A 198 -24.77 7.46 17.90
N VAL A 199 -24.77 6.78 19.05
CA VAL A 199 -25.66 7.04 20.18
C VAL A 199 -24.93 7.87 21.24
N LYS A 200 -25.53 8.98 21.67
CA LYS A 200 -25.04 9.79 22.79
C LYS A 200 -25.20 9.04 24.12
N VAL A 201 -24.47 9.47 25.15
CA VAL A 201 -24.60 8.93 26.52
C VAL A 201 -26.04 8.95 27.05
N ASN A 202 -26.84 9.93 26.64
CA ASN A 202 -28.26 10.04 27.01
C ASN A 202 -29.21 9.16 26.18
N GLY A 203 -28.68 8.22 25.38
CA GLY A 203 -29.46 7.28 24.55
C GLY A 203 -29.97 7.85 23.22
N ASN A 204 -29.85 9.15 22.99
CA ASN A 204 -30.29 9.77 21.73
C ASN A 204 -29.23 9.65 20.64
N LYS A 205 -29.63 9.32 19.40
CA LYS A 205 -28.72 9.30 18.24
C LYS A 205 -28.25 10.70 17.83
N LEU A 206 -27.07 10.78 17.25
CA LEU A 206 -26.58 11.96 16.54
C LEU A 206 -27.28 12.07 15.16
N PRO A 207 -27.50 13.29 14.64
CA PRO A 207 -28.05 13.48 13.30
C PRO A 207 -27.09 12.97 12.22
N LYS A 208 -27.62 12.66 11.04
CA LYS A 208 -26.82 12.29 9.86
C LYS A 208 -25.97 13.48 9.38
N GLY A 209 -24.77 13.20 8.90
CA GLY A 209 -23.83 14.19 8.36
C GLY A 209 -23.70 14.07 6.84
N SER A 210 -23.81 15.18 6.10
CA SER A 210 -23.70 15.21 4.64
C SER A 210 -22.29 15.56 4.12
N ASN A 211 -21.40 16.03 4.99
CA ASN A 211 -20.07 16.54 4.63
C ASN A 211 -18.93 15.88 5.44
N ILE A 212 -19.09 14.59 5.78
CA ILE A 212 -18.05 13.83 6.49
C ILE A 212 -17.15 13.16 5.45
N LEU A 213 -15.96 13.74 5.28
CA LEU A 213 -14.98 13.31 4.28
C LEU A 213 -14.31 11.99 4.69
N LYS A 214 -13.96 11.15 3.72
CA LYS A 214 -13.13 9.96 3.98
C LYS A 214 -11.69 10.42 4.25
N MET A 215 -11.08 9.88 5.28
CA MET A 215 -9.68 10.12 5.59
C MET A 215 -8.76 9.26 4.72
N GLU A 216 -7.57 9.77 4.45
CA GLU A 216 -6.48 9.09 3.77
C GLU A 216 -5.19 9.23 4.61
N ILE A 217 -4.22 8.34 4.38
CA ILE A 217 -2.91 8.44 5.05
C ILE A 217 -2.12 9.57 4.39
N ASP A 218 -1.54 10.43 5.24
CA ASP A 218 -0.56 11.43 4.87
C ASP A 218 0.77 11.00 5.49
N CYS A 219 1.76 10.67 4.66
CA CYS A 219 3.03 10.08 5.10
C CYS A 219 3.83 10.99 6.04
N ASP A 220 3.75 12.31 5.85
CA ASP A 220 4.50 13.26 6.69
C ASP A 220 3.91 13.28 8.10
N LEU A 221 2.57 13.31 8.17
CA LEU A 221 1.83 13.23 9.43
C LEU A 221 2.03 11.88 10.12
N GLU A 222 2.13 10.80 9.35
CA GLU A 222 2.40 9.46 9.86
C GLU A 222 3.81 9.36 10.48
N ALA A 223 4.82 9.88 9.78
CA ALA A 223 6.20 9.88 10.25
C ALA A 223 6.34 10.72 11.54
N GLU A 224 5.71 11.90 11.58
CA GLU A 224 5.65 12.76 12.77
C GLU A 224 4.95 12.05 13.94
N ALA A 225 3.77 11.49 13.70
CA ALA A 225 3.02 10.74 14.71
C ALA A 225 3.84 9.56 15.24
N THR A 226 4.52 8.82 14.36
CA THR A 226 5.34 7.66 14.75
C THR A 226 6.51 8.08 15.63
N ALA A 227 7.19 9.18 15.30
CA ALA A 227 8.29 9.72 16.10
C ALA A 227 7.81 10.16 17.49
N ILE A 228 6.68 10.86 17.56
CA ILE A 228 6.06 11.31 18.81
C ILE A 228 5.66 10.11 19.69
N ALA A 229 5.06 9.06 19.12
CA ALA A 229 4.74 7.84 19.85
C ALA A 229 5.99 7.10 20.31
N ALA A 230 7.03 7.01 19.49
CA ALA A 230 8.29 6.34 19.85
C ALA A 230 8.98 7.04 21.04
N ALA A 231 8.87 8.37 21.12
CA ALA A 231 9.34 9.17 22.24
C ALA A 231 8.43 9.12 23.49
N CYS A 232 7.36 8.31 23.46
CA CYS A 232 6.34 8.29 24.50
C CYS A 232 5.74 9.66 24.83
N PHE A 233 5.57 10.52 23.82
CA PHE A 233 5.14 11.91 23.96
C PHE A 233 6.10 12.83 24.73
N ALA A 234 7.35 12.39 25.01
CA ALA A 234 8.37 13.26 25.59
C ALA A 234 8.71 14.39 24.61
N ASP A 235 8.77 15.63 25.12
CA ASP A 235 9.06 16.85 24.36
C ASP A 235 8.20 17.03 23.10
N SER A 236 6.96 16.51 23.13
CA SER A 236 6.11 16.50 21.95
C SER A 236 5.75 17.93 21.54
N PRO A 237 6.20 18.38 20.35
CA PRO A 237 5.99 19.75 19.90
C PRO A 237 4.49 20.00 19.70
N ASN A 238 4.10 21.28 19.77
CA ASN A 238 2.76 21.66 19.32
C ASN A 238 2.62 21.24 17.84
N PRO A 239 1.54 20.53 17.46
CA PRO A 239 1.32 20.18 16.07
C PRO A 239 1.31 21.45 15.22
N GLY A 240 1.86 21.37 14.02
CA GLY A 240 1.93 22.49 13.08
C GLY A 240 0.56 23.13 12.82
N THR A 241 0.54 24.38 12.32
CA THR A 241 -0.71 25.09 12.04
C THR A 241 -1.63 24.28 11.11
N GLY A 242 -2.86 24.04 11.55
CA GLY A 242 -3.85 23.26 10.80
C GLY A 242 -3.83 21.75 11.05
N ILE A 243 -2.98 21.27 11.96
CA ILE A 243 -2.92 19.87 12.38
C ILE A 243 -3.53 19.74 13.78
N SER A 244 -4.46 18.79 13.93
CA SER A 244 -4.99 18.37 15.23
C SER A 244 -4.42 17.01 15.60
N GLU A 245 -4.18 16.80 16.90
CA GLU A 245 -3.55 15.57 17.39
C GLU A 245 -4.35 14.95 18.55
N SER A 246 -4.46 13.63 18.54
CA SER A 246 -5.01 12.81 19.63
C SER A 246 -3.95 11.83 20.13
N ARG A 247 -3.87 11.66 21.46
CA ARG A 247 -2.83 10.86 22.13
C ARG A 247 -3.47 9.95 23.16
N GLU A 248 -3.08 8.67 23.16
CA GLU A 248 -3.56 7.70 24.15
C GLU A 248 -2.44 6.76 24.60
N GLN A 249 -2.43 6.39 25.88
CA GLN A 249 -1.49 5.43 26.44
C GLN A 249 -2.23 4.17 26.88
N VAL A 250 -1.86 3.02 26.31
CA VAL A 250 -2.51 1.74 26.61
C VAL A 250 -1.61 0.91 27.54
N PRO A 251 -2.11 0.44 28.70
CA PRO A 251 -1.36 -0.45 29.57
C PRO A 251 -0.95 -1.74 28.81
N LEU A 252 0.31 -2.19 28.95
CA LEU A 252 0.69 -3.48 28.33
C LEU A 252 0.19 -4.70 29.09
N ASP A 253 -0.41 -4.53 30.27
CA ASP A 253 -0.97 -5.69 30.95
C ASP A 253 -2.15 -6.25 30.15
N GLY A 254 -2.08 -7.54 29.80
CA GLY A 254 -3.03 -8.20 28.90
C GLY A 254 -3.06 -7.66 27.47
N THR A 255 -2.05 -6.91 27.01
CA THR A 255 -1.97 -6.36 25.63
C THR A 255 -0.76 -6.96 24.91
N PRO A 256 -0.92 -8.11 24.22
CA PRO A 256 0.19 -8.91 23.70
C PRO A 256 0.96 -8.23 22.56
N ASP A 257 0.28 -7.37 21.80
CA ASP A 257 0.85 -6.69 20.64
C ASP A 257 0.23 -5.30 20.44
N LYS A 258 0.79 -4.56 19.47
CA LYS A 258 0.39 -3.19 19.17
C LYS A 258 -1.00 -3.10 18.52
N LEU A 259 -1.44 -4.09 17.77
CA LEU A 259 -2.77 -4.08 17.13
C LEU A 259 -3.86 -4.29 18.17
N THR A 260 -3.66 -5.20 19.11
CA THR A 260 -4.54 -5.40 20.27
C THR A 260 -4.58 -4.12 21.13
N ALA A 261 -3.46 -3.39 21.22
CA ALA A 261 -3.44 -2.11 21.93
C ALA A 261 -4.34 -1.06 21.26
N ILE A 262 -4.34 -0.97 19.93
CA ILE A 262 -5.17 -0.03 19.17
C ILE A 262 -6.67 -0.31 19.35
N GLU A 263 -7.06 -1.59 19.37
CA GLU A 263 -8.46 -1.99 19.64
C GLU A 263 -8.93 -1.62 21.05
N LYS A 264 -8.03 -1.58 22.03
CA LYS A 264 -8.37 -1.24 23.42
C LYS A 264 -8.59 0.25 23.68
N VAL A 265 -8.34 1.12 22.71
CA VAL A 265 -8.56 2.58 22.82
C VAL A 265 -10.06 2.95 22.81
N ASP A 266 -10.96 1.97 22.96
CA ASP A 266 -12.40 2.22 23.02
C ASP A 266 -12.81 3.02 24.29
N LEU A 267 -13.69 4.00 24.07
CA LEU A 267 -13.88 5.24 24.85
C LEU A 267 -14.87 5.12 26.03
N PRO A 268 -14.58 4.32 27.07
CA PRO A 268 -14.89 4.86 28.38
C PRO A 268 -13.82 4.45 29.40
N VAL A 269 -13.08 5.46 29.87
CA VAL A 269 -12.23 5.42 31.06
C VAL A 269 -10.82 4.85 30.83
N VAL A 270 -9.89 5.71 30.44
CA VAL A 270 -8.46 5.51 30.73
C VAL A 270 -8.05 6.44 31.87
N ARG A 271 -7.66 5.84 33.01
CA ARG A 271 -7.07 6.53 34.16
C ARG A 271 -5.54 6.53 34.02
N ILE A 272 -4.95 7.71 34.12
CA ILE A 272 -3.50 7.94 34.06
C ILE A 272 -2.84 7.46 35.36
N THR A 273 -1.91 6.51 35.28
CA THR A 273 -0.93 6.25 36.35
C THR A 273 0.47 6.09 35.75
N ARG A 274 1.49 6.59 36.47
CA ARG A 274 2.87 6.87 36.04
C ARG A 274 3.59 5.76 35.25
N CYS A 275 4.44 6.25 34.34
CA CYS A 275 5.24 5.59 33.32
C CYS A 275 5.76 4.18 33.63
N GLY A 276 5.24 3.25 32.85
CA GLY A 276 6.02 2.25 32.14
C GLY A 276 5.16 1.68 31.03
N LYS A 277 5.53 1.92 29.75
CA LYS A 277 5.19 1.17 28.52
C LYS A 277 4.54 1.96 27.33
N ARG A 278 4.48 1.30 26.14
CA ARG A 278 4.36 1.80 24.73
C ARG A 278 3.18 2.74 24.44
N VAL A 279 3.43 3.66 23.50
CA VAL A 279 2.57 4.79 23.17
C VAL A 279 2.03 4.71 21.73
N LEU A 280 0.81 5.23 21.52
CA LEU A 280 0.10 5.26 20.25
C LEU A 280 -0.31 6.72 19.90
N SER A 281 0.01 7.17 18.69
CA SER A 281 -0.50 8.43 18.12
C SER A 281 -0.89 8.22 16.66
N SER A 282 -1.92 8.94 16.22
CA SER A 282 -2.32 9.04 14.82
C SER A 282 -2.57 10.50 14.50
N ILE A 283 -1.94 11.00 13.44
CA ILE A 283 -2.27 12.29 12.85
C ILE A 283 -2.90 11.98 11.49
N VAL A 284 -4.12 12.47 11.26
CA VAL A 284 -4.87 12.19 10.03
C VAL A 284 -5.37 13.51 9.46
N ARG A 285 -5.13 13.72 8.16
CA ARG A 285 -5.58 14.92 7.45
C ARG A 285 -7.02 14.72 6.96
N GLN A 286 -7.85 15.74 7.11
CA GLN A 286 -9.13 15.82 6.42
C GLN A 286 -8.91 16.52 5.08
N THR A 287 -9.24 15.84 3.98
CA THR A 287 -9.28 16.41 2.62
C THR A 287 -10.71 16.63 2.20
#